data_AF-A0A7X4A7T4-F1
#
_entry.id   AF-A0A7X4A7T4-F1
#
_cell.length_a   1.000
_cell.length_b   1.000
_cell.length_c   1.000
_cell.angle_alpha   90.00
_cell.angle_beta   90.00
_cell.angle_gamma   90.00
#
_symmetry.space_group_name_H-M   'P 1'
#
loop_
_entity.id
_entity.type
_entity.pdbx_description
1 polymer ?
#
loop_
_entity_poly.entity_id
_entity_poly.type
_entity_poly.pdbx_seq_one_letter_code
_entity_poly.pdbx_strand_id
1 'polypeptide(L)'
;MKLIGWIVIAAVGIALVAFATHNYHGAQVNLWPAPLELSLPIYGIVFAGIALGFLGGALVAWLAGGKGRRRSREFRRTVRTLERKLERRDEAGGGLPAVRAG
;
A
#
# COMPACT_ATOMS: atom_id res chain seq x y z
N MET A 1 11.79 -13.98 2.87
CA MET A 1 11.42 -12.73 2.14
C MET A 1 11.70 -11.45 2.92
N LYS A 2 11.58 -11.43 4.26
CA LYS A 2 11.87 -10.23 5.08
C LYS A 2 13.31 -9.73 4.99
N LEU A 3 14.29 -10.62 4.83
CA LEU A 3 15.72 -10.26 4.74
C LEU A 3 16.04 -9.46 3.47
N ILE A 4 15.51 -9.88 2.31
CA ILE A 4 15.71 -9.17 1.03
C ILE A 4 15.13 -7.75 1.13
N GLY A 5 13.94 -7.60 1.70
CA GLY A 5 13.34 -6.29 1.94
C GLY A 5 14.23 -5.40 2.83
N TRP A 6 14.79 -5.95 3.91
CA TRP A 6 15.72 -5.22 4.77
C TRP A 6 17.01 -4.82 4.06
N ILE A 7 17.57 -5.68 3.21
CA ILE A 7 18.77 -5.38 2.42
C ILE A 7 18.49 -4.23 1.44
N VAL A 8 17.34 -4.26 0.75
CA VAL A 8 16.95 -3.19 -0.18
C VAL A 8 16.77 -1.86 0.58
N ILE A 9 16.09 -1.88 1.73
CA ILE A 9 15.91 -0.68 2.56
C ILE A 9 17.26 -0.14 3.04
N ALA A 10 18.15 -1.00 3.51
CA ALA A 10 19.49 -0.60 3.96
C ALA A 10 20.30 -0.01 2.81
N ALA A 11 20.30 -0.63 1.63
CA ALA A 11 21.00 -0.14 0.45
C ALA A 11 20.50 1.25 0.01
N VAL A 12 19.17 1.42 -0.06
CA VAL A 12 18.55 2.72 -0.37
C VAL A 12 18.91 3.76 0.69
N GLY A 13 18.86 3.40 1.98
CA GLY A 13 19.22 4.29 3.08
C GLY A 13 20.68 4.75 3.00
N ILE A 14 21.61 3.84 2.74
CA ILE A 14 23.03 4.16 2.54
C ILE A 14 23.21 5.11 1.35
N ALA A 15 22.54 4.85 0.23
CA ALA A 15 22.61 5.71 -0.95
C ALA A 15 22.09 7.14 -0.65
N LEU A 16 20.97 7.26 0.08
CA LEU A 16 20.41 8.55 0.49
C LEU A 16 21.34 9.32 1.42
N VAL A 17 21.96 8.64 2.40
CA VAL A 17 22.94 9.26 3.31
C VAL A 17 24.17 9.72 2.54
N ALA A 18 24.73 8.87 1.67
CA ALA A 18 25.89 9.24 0.85
C ALA A 18 25.57 10.44 -0.05
N PHE A 19 24.38 10.45 -0.66
CA PHE A 19 23.89 11.57 -1.45
C PHE A 19 23.80 12.86 -0.62
N ALA A 20 23.21 12.79 0.57
CA ALA A 20 23.09 13.96 1.45
C ALA A 20 24.45 14.52 1.89
N THR A 21 25.39 13.65 2.24
CA THR A 21 26.74 14.04 2.69
C THR A 21 27.59 14.63 1.57
N HIS A 22 27.38 14.24 0.31
CA HIS A 22 28.08 14.84 -0.84
C HIS A 22 27.35 16.04 -1.45
N ASN A 23 26.02 16.11 -1.36
CA ASN A 23 25.19 17.12 -2.00
C ASN A 23 24.55 18.06 -0.96
N TYR A 24 25.37 18.48 0.02
CA TYR A 24 24.97 19.41 1.07
C TYR A 24 25.04 20.88 0.64
N HIS A 25 25.71 21.16 -0.48
CA HIS A 25 25.80 22.50 -1.03
C HIS A 25 24.41 23.03 -1.41
N GLY A 26 24.16 24.30 -1.10
CA GLY A 26 22.91 24.97 -1.44
C GLY A 26 22.77 25.13 -2.95
N ALA A 27 21.65 24.65 -3.49
CA ALA A 27 21.21 24.93 -4.84
C ALA A 27 20.11 25.99 -4.80
N GLN A 28 20.13 26.91 -5.75
CA GLN A 28 19.03 27.86 -5.92
C GLN A 28 17.84 27.13 -6.55
N VAL A 29 16.71 27.19 -5.85
CA VAL A 29 15.45 26.60 -6.31
C VAL A 29 14.45 27.73 -6.45
N ASN A 30 13.92 27.88 -7.66
CA ASN A 30 12.79 28.75 -7.94
C ASN A 30 11.51 27.91 -7.92
N LEU A 31 10.63 28.16 -6.94
CA LEU A 31 9.43 27.36 -6.72
C LEU A 31 8.22 27.89 -7.51
N TRP A 32 8.22 27.73 -8.83
CA TRP A 32 7.07 28.14 -9.64
C TRP A 32 5.76 27.40 -9.27
N PRO A 33 4.58 28.06 -9.21
CA PRO A 33 4.28 29.45 -9.55
C PRO A 33 4.52 30.48 -8.44
N ALA A 34 5.00 30.07 -7.26
CA ALA A 34 5.34 31.00 -6.21
C ALA A 34 6.65 31.75 -6.57
N PRO A 35 6.73 33.08 -6.41
CA PRO A 35 7.96 33.84 -6.66
C PRO A 35 8.92 33.69 -5.47
N LEU A 36 9.22 32.45 -5.09
CA LEU A 36 10.05 32.12 -3.94
C LEU A 36 11.36 31.49 -4.42
N GLU A 37 12.47 32.15 -4.11
CA GLU A 37 13.81 31.66 -4.38
C GLU A 37 14.43 31.19 -3.06
N LEU A 38 14.62 29.88 -2.93
CA LEU A 38 15.23 29.28 -1.75
C LEU A 38 16.59 28.70 -2.14
N SER A 39 17.60 29.01 -1.34
CA SER A 39 18.86 28.27 -1.36
C SER A 39 18.71 27.08 -0.42
N LEU A 40 18.40 25.92 -0.99
CA LEU A 40 18.23 24.68 -0.24
C LEU A 40 19.25 23.65 -0.71
N PRO A 41 19.82 22.85 0.21
CA PRO A 41 20.60 21.70 -0.19
C PRO A 41 19.78 20.76 -1.08
N ILE A 42 20.41 20.20 -2.10
CA ILE A 42 19.73 19.33 -3.08
C ILE A 42 19.08 18.12 -2.40
N TYR A 43 19.73 17.58 -1.37
CA TYR A 43 19.16 16.47 -0.58
C TYR A 43 17.81 16.84 0.06
N GLY A 44 17.62 18.09 0.46
CA GLY A 44 16.37 18.56 1.06
C GLY A 44 15.21 18.47 0.08
N ILE A 45 15.44 18.83 -1.19
CA ILE A 45 14.45 18.77 -2.27
C ILE A 45 14.05 17.32 -2.53
N VAL A 46 15.04 16.43 -2.67
CA VAL A 46 14.81 15.01 -2.94
C VAL A 46 14.02 14.38 -1.80
N PHE A 47 14.41 14.63 -0.55
CA PHE A 47 13.76 14.04 0.62
C PHE A 47 12.33 14.58 0.79
N ALA A 48 12.11 15.87 0.55
CA ALA A 48 10.78 16.46 0.54
C ALA A 48 9.88 15.82 -0.53
N GLY A 49 10.40 15.62 -1.74
CA GLY A 49 9.67 14.93 -2.82
C GLY A 49 9.28 13.50 -2.45
N ILE A 50 10.22 12.73 -1.89
CA ILE A 50 9.95 11.36 -1.40
C ILE A 50 8.89 11.38 -0.30
N ALA A 51 9.00 12.29 0.67
CA ALA A 51 8.06 12.41 1.78
C ALA A 51 6.65 12.76 1.27
N LEU A 52 6.52 13.75 0.37
CA LEU A 52 5.25 14.13 -0.23
C LEU A 52 4.63 12.99 -1.04
N GLY A 53 5.43 12.28 -1.85
CA GLY A 53 4.99 11.11 -2.60
C GLY A 53 4.51 9.98 -1.68
N PHE A 54 5.25 9.71 -0.60
CA PHE A 54 4.87 8.72 0.39
C PHE A 54 3.57 9.08 1.12
N LEU A 55 3.44 10.33 1.59
CA LEU A 55 2.23 10.81 2.25
C LEU A 55 1.01 10.79 1.32
N GLY A 56 1.19 11.22 0.06
CA GLY A 56 0.15 11.13 -0.96
C GLY A 56 -0.26 9.69 -1.25
N GLY A 57 0.70 8.79 -1.44
CA GLY A 57 0.45 7.37 -1.62
C GLY A 57 -0.25 6.73 -0.42
N ALA A 58 0.16 7.07 0.80
CA ALA A 58 -0.47 6.62 2.04
C ALA A 58 -1.91 7.14 2.16
N LEU A 59 -2.16 8.40 1.82
CA LEU A 59 -3.49 9.00 1.80
C LEU A 59 -4.40 8.29 0.78
N VAL A 60 -3.92 8.07 -0.44
CA VAL A 60 -4.65 7.31 -1.47
C VAL A 60 -4.95 5.89 -0.99
N ALA A 61 -3.95 5.19 -0.42
CA ALA A 61 -4.12 3.85 0.13
C ALA A 61 -5.13 3.83 1.29
N TRP A 62 -5.15 4.86 2.13
CA TRP A 62 -6.10 4.99 3.24
C TRP A 62 -7.53 5.20 2.74
N LEU A 63 -7.72 6.07 1.76
CA LEU A 63 -9.02 6.29 1.10
C LEU A 63 -9.51 5.03 0.37
N ALA A 64 -8.61 4.33 -0.35
CA ALA A 64 -8.92 3.07 -1.03
C ALA A 64 -9.26 1.95 -0.02
N GLY A 65 -8.48 1.84 1.06
CA GLY A 65 -8.70 0.90 2.16
C GLY A 65 -9.97 1.18 2.96
N GLY A 66 -10.47 2.42 2.96
CA GLY A 66 -11.80 2.79 3.48
C GLY A 66 -12.93 2.07 2.74
N LYS A 67 -12.91 2.07 1.40
CA LYS A 67 -13.83 1.27 0.55
C LYS A 67 -13.58 -0.24 0.71
N GLY A 68 -12.33 -0.65 0.84
CA GLY A 68 -11.95 -2.06 1.07
C GLY A 68 -12.51 -2.64 2.37
N ARG A 69 -12.59 -1.85 3.45
CA ARG A 69 -13.18 -2.28 4.74
C ARG A 69 -14.68 -2.54 4.68
N ARG A 70 -15.43 -1.83 3.82
CA ARG A 70 -16.85 -2.12 3.56
C ARG A 70 -16.99 -3.39 2.72
N ARG A 71 -16.24 -3.47 1.62
CA ARG A 71 -16.29 -4.61 0.69
C ARG A 71 -15.87 -5.93 1.34
N SER A 72 -14.89 -5.92 2.24
CA SER A 72 -14.47 -7.12 2.98
C SER A 72 -15.57 -7.65 3.93
N ARG A 73 -16.35 -6.76 4.57
CA ARG A 73 -17.49 -7.17 5.42
C ARG A 73 -18.65 -7.69 4.57
N GLU A 74 -18.89 -7.07 3.43
CA GLU A 74 -19.95 -7.46 2.50
C GLU A 74 -19.65 -8.81 1.84
N PHE A 75 -18.40 -9.02 1.39
CA PHE A 75 -17.96 -10.31 0.85
C PHE A 75 -18.10 -11.44 1.88
N ARG A 76 -17.72 -11.20 3.14
CA ARG A 76 -17.90 -12.16 4.24
C ARG A 76 -19.37 -12.49 4.53
N ARG A 77 -20.28 -11.51 4.38
CA ARG A 77 -21.73 -11.73 4.53
C ARG A 77 -22.29 -12.54 3.36
N THR A 78 -21.89 -12.21 2.14
CA THR A 78 -22.33 -12.94 0.94
C THR A 78 -21.87 -14.40 0.99
N VAL A 79 -20.61 -14.67 1.35
CA VAL A 79 -20.08 -16.04 1.53
C VAL A 79 -20.92 -16.80 2.57
N ARG A 80 -21.15 -16.24 3.76
CA ARG A 80 -22.00 -16.88 4.79
C ARG A 80 -23.43 -17.14 4.33
N THR A 81 -23.97 -16.26 3.49
CA THR A 81 -25.34 -16.41 2.98
C THR A 81 -25.40 -17.50 1.92
N LEU A 82 -24.35 -17.64 1.11
CA LEU A 82 -24.20 -18.72 0.14
C LEU A 82 -23.99 -20.07 0.84
N GLU A 83 -23.12 -20.15 1.86
CA GLU A 83 -22.93 -21.35 2.68
C GLU A 83 -24.25 -21.84 3.28
N ARG A 84 -25.01 -20.96 3.94
CA ARG A 84 -26.33 -21.32 4.50
C ARG A 84 -27.35 -21.77 3.45
N LYS A 85 -27.26 -21.24 2.22
CA LYS A 85 -28.13 -21.66 1.12
C LYS A 85 -27.73 -23.03 0.58
N LEU A 86 -26.44 -23.39 0.62
CA LEU A 86 -25.96 -24.73 0.28
C LEU A 86 -26.38 -25.73 1.36
N GLU A 87 -26.16 -25.42 2.64
CA GLU A 87 -26.59 -26.25 3.78
C GLU A 87 -28.11 -26.51 3.74
N ARG A 88 -28.92 -25.46 3.56
CA ARG A 88 -30.38 -25.62 3.44
C ARG A 88 -30.82 -26.38 2.20
N ARG A 89 -30.06 -26.32 1.11
CA ARG A 89 -30.33 -27.12 -0.10
C ARG A 89 -29.99 -28.59 0.12
N ASP A 90 -28.92 -28.88 0.85
CA ASP A 90 -28.53 -30.24 1.22
C ASP A 90 -29.52 -30.85 2.23
N GLU A 91 -30.02 -30.04 3.17
CA GLU A 91 -31.05 -30.43 4.14
C GLU A 91 -32.43 -30.64 3.50
N ALA A 92 -32.88 -29.71 2.65
CA ALA A 92 -34.18 -29.81 1.96
C ALA A 92 -34.15 -30.79 0.76
N GLY A 93 -32.96 -31.12 0.28
CA GLY A 93 -32.71 -32.09 -0.80
C GLY A 93 -32.47 -33.51 -0.31
N GLY A 94 -32.40 -33.75 1.01
CA GLY A 94 -32.36 -35.08 1.60
C GLY A 94 -31.31 -36.00 0.98
N GLY A 95 -30.04 -35.83 1.37
CA GLY A 95 -28.99 -36.81 1.14
C GLY A 95 -28.64 -37.03 -0.32
N LEU A 96 -27.52 -36.44 -0.77
CA LEU A 96 -26.81 -37.06 -1.88
C LEU A 96 -26.40 -38.46 -1.39
N PRO A 97 -26.87 -39.55 -2.03
CA PRO A 97 -26.36 -40.87 -1.73
C PRO A 97 -24.86 -40.82 -1.90
N ALA A 98 -24.15 -41.36 -0.92
CA ALA A 98 -22.71 -41.59 -0.94
C ALA A 98 -22.30 -41.88 -2.38
N VAL A 99 -21.45 -41.00 -2.93
CA VAL A 99 -20.76 -41.23 -4.21
C VAL A 99 -20.27 -42.66 -4.16
N ARG A 100 -20.98 -43.48 -4.93
CA ARG A 100 -20.87 -44.93 -4.94
C ARG A 100 -19.43 -45.23 -5.31
N ALA A 101 -18.75 -45.93 -4.40
CA ALA A 101 -17.56 -46.67 -4.74
C ALA A 101 -17.82 -47.47 -6.02
N GLY A 102 -16.94 -47.26 -7.01
CA GLY A 102 -16.88 -47.93 -8.30
C GLY A 102 -15.54 -47.61 -8.91
#